data_AF-Q095L5-F1
#
_entry.id   AF-Q095L5-F1
#
_cell.length_a   1.000
_cell.length_b   1.000
_cell.length_c   1.000
_cell.angle_alpha   90.00
_cell.angle_beta   90.00
_cell.angle_gamma   90.00
#
_symmetry.space_group_name_H-M   'P 1'
#
loop_
_entity.id
_entity.type
_entity.pdbx_description
1 polymer ?
#
loop_
_entity_poly.entity_id
_entity_poly.type
_entity_poly.pdbx_seq_one_letter_code
_entity_poly.pdbx_strand_id
1 'polypeptide(L)'
;MLTYRLLLLLKFAGVILYGGGLIGSFAATALADRKRAVHAIASPGLVVTWFAGYLLTTQLLIPLTEFWILGGILLSLVSQLALVYSVSRDRRTVATFAAAFFPLFLVLALMVFRPTWSELR
;
A
#
# COMPACT_ATOMS: atom_id res chain seq x y z
N MET A 1 20.35 3.52 15.50
CA MET A 1 19.09 4.19 15.90
C MET A 1 18.57 5.19 14.86
N LEU A 2 19.40 6.08 14.30
CA LEU A 2 18.97 7.04 13.28
C LEU A 2 18.40 6.36 12.03
N THR A 3 19.11 5.39 11.44
CA THR A 3 18.67 4.66 10.23
C THR A 3 17.29 4.03 10.40
N TYR A 4 17.04 3.38 11.54
CA TYR A 4 15.74 2.78 11.85
C TYR A 4 14.60 3.81 11.83
N ARG A 5 14.81 4.97 12.47
CA ARG A 5 13.81 6.05 12.51
C ARG A 5 13.57 6.65 11.13
N LEU A 6 14.61 6.81 10.32
CA LEU A 6 14.49 7.28 8.95
C LEU A 6 13.68 6.30 8.10
N LEU A 7 13.93 4.98 8.23
CA LEU A 7 13.16 3.97 7.51
C LEU A 7 11.68 3.94 7.94
N LEU A 8 11.40 4.11 9.23
CA LEU A 8 10.01 4.24 9.70
C LEU A 8 9.33 5.49 9.12
N LEU A 9 10.03 6.63 9.10
CA LEU A 9 9.52 7.86 8.53
C LEU A 9 9.25 7.71 7.02
N LEU A 10 10.17 7.10 6.28
CA LEU A 10 10.00 6.81 4.85
C LEU A 10 8.82 5.88 4.60
N LYS A 11 8.71 4.80 5.39
CA LYS A 11 7.58 3.87 5.29
C LYS A 11 6.26 4.57 5.57
N PHE A 12 6.20 5.41 6.61
CA PHE A 12 5.02 6.19 6.94
C PHE A 12 4.66 7.17 5.82
N ALA A 13 5.62 7.93 5.30
CA ALA A 13 5.42 8.83 4.18
C ALA A 13 4.89 8.09 2.94
N GLY A 14 5.46 6.92 2.62
CA GLY A 14 4.98 6.07 1.53
C GLY A 14 3.52 5.63 1.71
N VAL A 15 3.13 5.20 2.92
CA VAL A 15 1.75 4.79 3.22
C VAL A 15 0.79 5.96 3.11
N ILE A 16 1.17 7.16 3.59
CA ILE A 16 0.35 8.37 3.48
C ILE A 16 0.21 8.80 2.02
N LEU A 17 1.28 8.76 1.22
CA LEU A 17 1.21 9.02 -0.22
C LEU A 17 0.29 8.03 -0.93
N TYR A 18 0.38 6.74 -0.57
CA TYR A 18 -0.48 5.71 -1.13
C TYR A 18 -1.96 5.95 -0.79
N GLY A 19 -2.28 6.10 0.49
CA GLY A 19 -3.65 6.34 0.96
C GLY A 19 -4.21 7.66 0.46
N GLY A 20 -3.41 8.72 0.46
CA GLY A 20 -3.78 10.03 -0.07
C GLY A 20 -4.04 10.01 -1.58
N GLY A 21 -3.18 9.33 -2.35
CA GLY A 21 -3.39 9.15 -3.79
C GLY A 21 -4.61 8.29 -4.11
N LEU A 22 -4.89 7.26 -3.30
CA LEU A 22 -6.13 6.49 -3.38
C LEU A 22 -7.33 7.40 -3.17
N ILE A 23 -7.43 8.11 -2.04
CA ILE A 23 -8.55 9.02 -1.75
C ILE A 23 -8.68 10.08 -2.84
N GLY A 24 -7.56 10.71 -3.23
CA GLY A 24 -7.51 11.74 -4.27
C GLY A 24 -8.05 11.24 -5.62
N SER A 25 -7.80 9.99 -5.99
CA SER A 25 -8.28 9.41 -7.25
C SER A 25 -9.81 9.22 -7.31
N PHE A 26 -10.49 9.18 -6.16
CA PHE A 26 -11.94 9.07 -6.07
C PHE A 26 -12.61 10.41 -5.69
N ALA A 27 -11.89 11.30 -5.01
CA ALA A 27 -12.37 12.64 -4.67
C ALA A 27 -12.29 13.62 -5.85
N ALA A 28 -11.25 13.51 -6.70
CA ALA A 28 -11.07 14.41 -7.84
C ALA A 28 -12.18 14.23 -8.90
N THR A 29 -12.59 15.35 -9.49
CA THR A 29 -13.63 15.39 -10.53
C THR A 29 -13.06 15.21 -11.92
N ALA A 30 -11.90 15.82 -12.21
CA ALA A 30 -11.23 15.71 -13.49
C ALA A 30 -10.44 14.40 -13.62
N LEU A 31 -10.58 13.71 -14.74
CA LEU A 31 -9.85 12.46 -15.03
C LEU A 31 -8.32 12.65 -14.99
N ALA A 32 -7.82 13.81 -15.43
CA ALA A 32 -6.40 14.13 -15.39
C ALA A 32 -5.85 14.13 -13.95
N ASP A 33 -6.57 14.72 -13.00
CA ASP A 33 -6.15 14.77 -11.60
C ASP A 33 -6.28 13.41 -10.92
N ARG A 34 -7.29 12.61 -11.30
CA ARG A 34 -7.40 11.22 -10.84
C ARG A 34 -6.19 10.39 -11.29
N LYS A 35 -5.80 10.50 -12.56
CA LYS A 35 -4.60 9.83 -13.09
C LYS A 35 -3.32 10.30 -12.40
N ARG A 36 -3.19 11.60 -12.11
CA ARG A 36 -2.07 12.14 -11.34
C ARG A 36 -2.05 11.57 -9.91
N ALA A 37 -3.19 11.53 -9.23
CA ALA A 37 -3.30 10.96 -7.90
C ALA A 37 -2.84 9.49 -7.85
N VAL A 38 -3.15 8.71 -8.90
CA VAL A 38 -2.69 7.31 -8.98
C VAL A 38 -1.21 7.21 -9.37
N HIS A 39 -0.81 7.80 -10.50
CA HIS A 39 0.51 7.53 -11.09
C HIS A 39 1.64 8.40 -10.53
N ALA A 40 1.34 9.63 -10.08
CA ALA A 40 2.33 10.55 -9.54
C ALA A 40 2.40 10.52 -8.00
N ILE A 41 1.37 10.00 -7.31
CA ILE A 41 1.30 10.01 -5.84
C ILE A 41 1.21 8.58 -5.28
N ALA A 42 0.13 7.85 -5.59
CA ALA A 42 -0.08 6.53 -4.99
C ALA A 42 0.99 5.52 -5.41
N SER A 43 1.24 5.36 -6.71
CA SER A 43 2.18 4.36 -7.23
C SER A 43 3.61 4.56 -6.68
N PRO A 44 4.18 5.79 -6.70
CA PRO A 44 5.48 6.04 -6.06
C PRO A 44 5.43 5.83 -4.54
N GLY A 45 4.34 6.21 -3.87
CA GLY A 45 4.13 5.97 -2.43
C GLY A 45 4.21 4.49 -2.06
N LEU A 46 3.63 3.60 -2.90
CA LEU A 46 3.74 2.16 -2.71
C LEU A 46 5.18 1.66 -2.84
N VAL A 47 5.90 2.14 -3.85
CA VAL A 47 7.31 1.77 -4.06
C VAL A 47 8.16 2.18 -2.87
N VAL A 48 7.97 3.41 -2.36
CA VAL A 48 8.65 3.90 -1.14
C VAL A 48 8.31 3.01 0.06
N THR A 49 7.03 2.64 0.21
CA THR A 49 6.57 1.76 1.30
C THR A 49 7.23 0.39 1.26
N TRP A 50 7.29 -0.24 0.09
CA TRP A 50 7.94 -1.53 -0.09
C TRP A 50 9.43 -1.46 0.12
N PHE A 51 10.10 -0.46 -0.45
CA PHE A 51 11.55 -0.33 -0.31
C PHE A 51 11.95 -0.10 1.15
N ALA A 52 11.28 0.82 1.85
CA ALA A 52 11.51 1.04 3.28
C ALA A 52 11.14 -0.19 4.12
N GLY A 53 10.05 -0.89 3.76
CA GLY A 53 9.65 -2.14 4.40
C GLY A 53 10.70 -3.25 4.26
N TYR A 54 11.23 -3.45 3.05
CA TYR A 54 12.30 -4.39 2.77
C TYR A 54 13.54 -4.08 3.60
N LEU A 55 14.01 -2.83 3.60
CA LEU A 55 15.17 -2.42 4.41
C LEU A 55 14.92 -2.59 5.92
N LEU A 56 13.70 -2.40 6.40
CA LEU A 56 13.36 -2.66 7.80
C LEU A 56 13.43 -4.16 8.11
N THR A 57 12.94 -5.02 7.21
CA THR A 57 13.00 -6.48 7.43
C THR A 57 14.43 -7.00 7.44
N THR A 58 15.32 -6.47 6.60
CA THR A 58 16.74 -6.84 6.61
C THR A 58 17.43 -6.35 7.88
N GLN A 59 17.14 -5.12 8.34
CA GLN A 59 17.71 -4.58 9.57
C GLN A 59 17.23 -5.34 10.83
N LEU A 60 15.98 -5.81 10.84
CA LEU A 60 15.37 -6.52 11.97
C LEU A 60 15.54 -8.04 11.90
N LEU A 61 16.19 -8.56 10.86
CA LEU A 61 16.36 -10.01 10.60
C LEU A 61 15.03 -10.77 10.56
N ILE A 62 13.98 -10.13 10.03
CA ILE A 62 12.67 -10.74 9.85
C ILE A 62 12.63 -11.35 8.44
N PRO A 63 12.29 -12.64 8.28
CA PRO A 63 12.23 -13.25 6.97
C PRO A 63 11.07 -12.68 6.16
N LEU A 64 11.32 -12.33 4.90
CA LEU A 64 10.28 -11.81 3.99
C LEU A 64 9.15 -12.80 3.72
N THR A 65 9.39 -14.07 4.01
CA THR A 65 8.42 -15.15 3.85
C THR A 65 7.35 -15.16 4.93
N GLU A 66 7.44 -14.34 5.98
CA GLU A 66 6.38 -14.28 7.00
C GLU A 66 5.00 -14.01 6.38
N PHE A 67 3.98 -14.66 6.94
CA PHE A 67 2.62 -14.63 6.39
C PHE A 67 2.09 -13.21 6.23
N TRP A 68 2.23 -12.36 7.26
CA TRP A 68 1.79 -10.97 7.21
C TRP A 68 2.55 -10.12 6.18
N ILE A 69 3.81 -10.46 5.86
CA ILE A 69 4.61 -9.76 4.85
C ILE A 69 4.14 -10.16 3.45
N LEU A 70 4.08 -11.46 3.17
CA LEU A 70 3.63 -11.97 1.87
C LEU A 70 2.18 -11.56 1.57
N GLY A 71 1.30 -11.71 2.56
CA GLY A 71 -0.08 -11.24 2.46
C GLY A 71 -0.15 -9.74 2.23
N GLY A 72 0.66 -8.96 2.94
CA GLY A 72 0.77 -7.51 2.74
C GLY A 72 1.20 -7.12 1.32
N ILE A 73 2.20 -7.80 0.76
CA ILE A 73 2.66 -7.57 -0.62
C ILE A 73 1.55 -7.88 -1.62
N LEU A 74 0.94 -9.06 -1.53
CA LEU A 74 -0.13 -9.48 -2.44
C LEU A 74 -1.35 -8.55 -2.38
N LEU A 75 -1.83 -8.23 -1.17
CA LEU A 75 -2.98 -7.36 -1.00
C LEU A 75 -2.70 -5.92 -1.45
N SER A 76 -1.49 -5.40 -1.22
CA SER A 76 -1.11 -4.07 -1.72
C SER A 76 -1.00 -4.02 -3.25
N LEU A 77 -0.55 -5.10 -3.89
CA LEU A 77 -0.61 -5.26 -5.35
C LEU A 77 -2.04 -5.27 -5.87
N VAL A 78 -2.94 -6.04 -5.24
CA VAL A 78 -4.36 -6.08 -5.62
C VAL A 78 -5.01 -4.70 -5.48
N SER A 79 -4.76 -4.01 -4.37
CA SER A 79 -5.20 -2.62 -4.15
C SER A 79 -4.74 -1.71 -5.28
N GLN A 80 -3.46 -1.80 -5.64
CA GLN A 80 -2.86 -0.96 -6.68
C GLN A 80 -3.41 -1.27 -8.07
N LEU A 81 -3.63 -2.54 -8.40
CA LEU A 81 -4.24 -2.95 -9.66
C LEU A 81 -5.68 -2.43 -9.78
N ALA A 82 -6.48 -2.53 -8.72
CA ALA A 82 -7.84 -1.99 -8.68
C ALA A 82 -7.83 -0.46 -8.85
N LEU A 83 -6.87 0.22 -8.21
CA LEU A 83 -6.69 1.66 -8.30
C LEU A 83 -6.33 2.10 -9.73
N VAL A 84 -5.33 1.47 -10.35
CA VAL A 84 -4.93 1.74 -11.74
C VAL A 84 -6.05 1.41 -12.73
N TYR A 85 -6.77 0.31 -12.51
CA TYR A 85 -7.94 -0.05 -13.31
C TYR A 85 -9.02 1.03 -13.27
N SER A 86 -9.30 1.60 -12.08
CA SER A 86 -10.33 2.63 -11.90
C SER A 86 -10.09 3.88 -12.76
N VAL A 87 -8.83 4.32 -12.90
CA VAL A 87 -8.46 5.51 -13.70
C VAL A 87 -8.22 5.20 -15.16
N SER A 88 -7.86 3.95 -15.48
CA SER A 88 -7.64 3.51 -16.86
C SER A 88 -8.96 3.30 -17.61
N ARG A 89 -9.99 2.84 -16.90
CA ARG A 89 -11.34 2.61 -17.44
C ARG A 89 -12.33 3.73 -17.13
N ASP A 90 -11.85 4.81 -16.52
CA ASP A 90 -12.68 5.92 -16.02
C ASP A 90 -13.88 5.45 -15.16
N ARG A 91 -13.66 4.39 -14.35
CA ARG A 91 -14.68 3.78 -13.50
C ARG A 91 -14.54 4.26 -12.06
N ARG A 92 -15.42 5.19 -11.67
CA ARG A 92 -15.54 5.71 -10.30
C ARG A 92 -16.77 5.14 -9.58
N THR A 93 -16.82 3.83 -9.42
CA THR A 93 -17.94 3.17 -8.74
C THR A 93 -17.56 2.80 -7.31
N VAL A 94 -18.55 2.60 -6.45
CA VAL A 94 -18.34 2.10 -5.08
C VAL A 94 -17.62 0.76 -5.10
N ALA A 95 -17.89 -0.09 -6.09
CA ALA A 95 -17.20 -1.36 -6.27
C ALA A 95 -15.71 -1.19 -6.57
N THR A 96 -15.31 -0.27 -7.46
CA THR A 96 -13.89 -0.03 -7.74
C THR A 96 -13.17 0.62 -6.57
N PHE A 97 -13.87 1.48 -5.82
CA PHE A 97 -13.34 2.01 -4.55
C PHE A 97 -13.11 0.90 -3.52
N ALA A 98 -14.12 0.06 -3.28
CA ALA A 98 -14.02 -1.04 -2.32
C ALA A 98 -12.91 -2.03 -2.72
N ALA A 99 -12.78 -2.34 -4.01
CA ALA A 99 -11.73 -3.22 -4.52
C ALA A 99 -10.31 -2.67 -4.33
N ALA A 100 -10.13 -1.34 -4.27
CA ALA A 100 -8.84 -0.73 -3.94
C ALA A 100 -8.66 -0.59 -2.42
N PHE A 101 -9.67 -0.07 -1.72
CA PHE A 101 -9.60 0.25 -0.30
C PHE A 101 -9.54 -0.99 0.59
N PHE A 102 -10.35 -2.01 0.33
CA PHE A 102 -10.47 -3.15 1.22
C PHE A 102 -9.16 -3.97 1.31
N PRO A 103 -8.46 -4.30 0.20
CA PRO A 103 -7.16 -4.93 0.31
C PRO A 103 -6.14 -4.06 1.07
N LEU A 104 -6.11 -2.74 0.85
CA LEU A 104 -5.25 -1.84 1.63
C LEU A 104 -5.56 -1.89 3.13
N PHE A 105 -6.84 -1.89 3.50
CA PHE A 105 -7.26 -2.03 4.90
C PHE A 105 -6.77 -3.36 5.49
N LEU A 106 -6.88 -4.47 4.74
CA LEU A 106 -6.36 -5.76 5.16
C LEU A 106 -4.83 -5.77 5.30
N VAL A 107 -4.09 -5.05 4.43
CA VAL A 107 -2.63 -4.87 4.60
C VAL A 107 -2.34 -4.24 5.96
N LEU A 108 -3.07 -3.19 6.34
CA LEU A 108 -2.89 -2.54 7.65
C LEU A 108 -3.21 -3.50 8.79
N ALA A 109 -4.29 -4.27 8.69
CA ALA A 109 -4.63 -5.28 9.68
C ALA A 109 -3.50 -6.33 9.83
N LEU A 110 -2.95 -6.85 8.72
CA LEU A 110 -1.81 -7.77 8.75
C LEU A 110 -0.58 -7.13 9.39
N MET A 111 -0.30 -5.86 9.15
CA MET A 111 0.86 -5.15 9.71
C MET A 111 0.72 -4.85 11.21
N VAL A 112 -0.52 -4.75 11.71
CA VAL A 112 -0.85 -4.52 13.13
C VAL A 112 -0.80 -5.82 13.91
N PHE A 113 -1.55 -6.83 13.46
CA PHE A 113 -1.64 -8.11 14.17
C PHE A 113 -0.42 -9.00 13.94
N ARG A 114 0.26 -8.84 12.79
CA ARG A 114 1.47 -9.56 12.40
C ARG A 114 1.38 -11.09 12.56
N PRO A 115 0.30 -11.74 12.09
CA PRO A 115 0.18 -13.18 12.18
C PRO A 115 1.36 -13.87 11.49
N THR A 116 2.00 -14.79 12.21
CA THR A 116 3.16 -15.58 11.72
C THR A 116 2.72 -16.98 11.31
N TRP A 117 3.56 -17.69 10.54
CA TRP A 117 3.24 -19.06 10.15
C TRP A 117 3.13 -20.03 11.33
N SER A 118 3.85 -19.78 12.42
CA SER A 118 3.80 -20.63 13.61
C SER A 118 2.48 -20.54 14.37
N GLU A 119 1.77 -19.41 14.26
CA GLU A 119 0.47 -19.21 14.93
C GLU A 119 -0.70 -19.81 14.16
N LEU A 120 -0.50 -20.10 12.86
CA LEU A 120 -1.52 -20.65 11.96
C LEU A 120 -1.44 -22.18 11.81
N ARG A 121 -0.46 -22.83 12.45
CA ARG A 121 -0.27 -24.28 12.47
C ARG A 121 -0.79 -24.86 13.78
#